data_AF-A0A9E3UZ06-F1
#
_entry.id   AF-A0A9E3UZ06-F1
#
_cell.length_a   1.000
_cell.length_b   1.000
_cell.length_c   1.000
_cell.angle_alpha   90.00
_cell.angle_beta   90.00
_cell.angle_gamma   90.00
#
_symmetry.space_group_name_H-M   'P 1'
#
loop_
_entity.id
_entity.type
_entity.pdbx_description
1 polymer ?
#
loop_
_entity_poly.entity_id
_entity_poly.type
_entity_poly.pdbx_seq_one_letter_code
_entity_poly.pdbx_strand_id
1 'polypeptide(L)'
;MAVLVDPQHAVARGLMGLVKDGDKWRRPEQVAERVQTDAKLATALAEYNERRAKAKDTVDDQWKLAQWCERRGLVAEAKAHYTAVTRLDPRREAAWKKLGCQRHNGRWMTPEQIAAEKADREAQAAADKKWRPLLTKWRGMLHSKDPAQRAEAEARLAEVDDPRAAPSVWKVFAVGDEKDQARAVQLLG
;
A
#
# COMPACT_ATOMS: atom_id res chain seq x y z
N MET A 1 -6.89 -5.76 -17.30
CA MET A 1 -7.94 -5.31 -16.36
C MET A 1 -7.40 -5.40 -14.94
N ALA A 2 -7.43 -4.33 -14.15
CA ALA A 2 -6.81 -4.29 -12.81
C ALA A 2 -7.28 -5.41 -11.86
N VAL A 3 -8.53 -5.88 -11.99
CA VAL A 3 -9.09 -6.99 -11.18
C VAL A 3 -8.51 -8.36 -11.56
N LEU A 4 -7.97 -8.53 -12.77
CA LEU A 4 -7.27 -9.77 -13.17
C LEU A 4 -5.87 -9.86 -12.53
N VAL A 5 -5.28 -8.71 -12.20
CA VAL A 5 -3.95 -8.60 -11.57
C VAL A 5 -4.09 -8.63 -10.04
N ASP A 6 -5.06 -7.89 -9.51
CA ASP A 6 -5.43 -7.92 -8.09
C ASP A 6 -6.94 -8.16 -7.97
N PRO A 7 -7.37 -9.40 -7.69
CA PRO A 7 -8.77 -9.72 -7.48
C PRO A 7 -9.42 -8.95 -6.34
N GLN A 8 -8.68 -8.32 -5.42
CA GLN A 8 -9.25 -7.52 -4.33
C GLN A 8 -9.19 -6.01 -4.59
N HIS A 9 -8.80 -5.58 -5.78
CA HIS A 9 -8.61 -4.17 -6.11
C HIS A 9 -9.90 -3.34 -5.92
N ALA A 10 -9.97 -2.62 -4.80
CA ALA A 10 -11.21 -2.01 -4.33
C ALA A 10 -11.79 -0.97 -5.29
N VAL A 11 -10.93 -0.09 -5.83
CA VAL A 11 -11.35 0.96 -6.78
C VAL A 11 -11.95 0.36 -8.06
N ALA A 12 -11.27 -0.61 -8.65
CA ALA A 12 -11.72 -1.25 -9.88
C ALA A 12 -13.07 -1.96 -9.68
N ARG A 13 -13.27 -2.62 -8.52
CA ARG A 13 -14.56 -3.23 -8.19
C ARG A 13 -15.66 -2.20 -7.90
N GLY A 14 -15.30 -1.07 -7.27
CA GLY A 14 -16.21 0.07 -7.13
C GLY A 14 -16.70 0.61 -8.47
N LEU A 15 -15.80 0.77 -9.45
CA LEU A 15 -16.15 1.18 -10.83
C LEU A 15 -17.04 0.17 -11.56
N MET A 16 -17.03 -1.11 -11.15
CA MET A 16 -17.95 -2.12 -11.65
C MET A 16 -19.32 -2.09 -10.95
N GLY A 17 -19.55 -1.14 -10.03
CA GLY A 17 -20.77 -1.04 -9.23
C GLY A 17 -20.86 -2.13 -8.16
N LEU A 18 -19.72 -2.54 -7.59
CA LEU A 18 -19.65 -3.49 -6.48
C LEU A 18 -19.17 -2.80 -5.21
N VAL A 19 -19.74 -3.19 -4.09
CA VAL A 19 -19.34 -2.76 -2.75
C VAL A 19 -18.78 -3.94 -1.97
N LYS A 20 -17.80 -3.67 -1.10
CA LYS A 20 -17.25 -4.69 -0.21
C LYS A 20 -18.19 -4.88 0.97
N ASP A 21 -18.60 -6.12 1.18
CA ASP A 21 -19.52 -6.54 2.21
C ASP A 21 -18.95 -7.77 2.94
N GLY A 22 -18.35 -7.53 4.10
CA GLY A 22 -17.46 -8.51 4.75
C GLY A 22 -16.29 -8.86 3.81
N ASP A 23 -16.13 -10.14 3.52
CA ASP A 23 -15.10 -10.65 2.60
C ASP A 23 -15.59 -10.78 1.15
N LYS A 24 -16.85 -10.43 0.87
CA LYS A 24 -17.48 -10.60 -0.45
C LYS A 24 -17.71 -9.26 -1.13
N TRP A 25 -17.57 -9.26 -2.45
CA TRP A 25 -17.96 -8.13 -3.29
C TRP A 25 -19.36 -8.37 -3.81
N ARG A 26 -20.26 -7.41 -3.59
CA ARG A 26 -21.67 -7.55 -3.91
C ARG A 26 -22.19 -6.30 -4.60
N ARG A 27 -23.31 -6.46 -5.29
CA ARG A 27 -24.11 -5.33 -5.75
C ARG A 27 -24.73 -4.60 -4.55
N PRO A 28 -24.86 -3.26 -4.56
CA PRO A 28 -25.50 -2.51 -3.47
C PRO A 28 -26.90 -3.03 -3.11
N GLU A 29 -27.67 -3.45 -4.11
CA GLU A 29 -29.04 -3.96 -3.93
C GLU A 29 -29.04 -5.26 -3.11
N GLN A 30 -28.06 -6.15 -3.34
CA GLN A 30 -27.92 -7.40 -2.58
C GLN A 30 -27.50 -7.14 -1.13
N VAL A 31 -26.72 -6.08 -0.89
CA VAL A 31 -26.38 -5.68 0.49
C VAL A 31 -27.62 -5.13 1.18
N ALA A 32 -28.40 -4.29 0.50
CA ALA A 32 -29.65 -3.75 1.03
C ALA A 32 -30.67 -4.84 1.36
N GLU A 33 -30.89 -5.80 0.45
CA GLU A 33 -31.76 -6.94 0.66
C GLU A 33 -31.33 -7.75 1.89
N ARG A 34 -30.04 -8.07 2.02
CA ARG A 34 -29.54 -8.78 3.19
C ARG A 34 -29.79 -8.00 4.48
N VAL A 35 -29.51 -6.69 4.49
CA VAL A 35 -29.79 -5.84 5.66
C VAL A 35 -31.28 -5.89 6.02
N GLN A 36 -32.18 -5.85 5.04
CA GLN A 36 -33.62 -5.96 5.29
C GLN A 36 -34.04 -7.32 5.84
N THR A 37 -33.45 -8.41 5.34
CA THR A 37 -33.75 -9.78 5.81
C THR A 37 -33.18 -10.07 7.20
N ASP A 38 -32.10 -9.39 7.60
CA ASP A 38 -31.54 -9.49 8.95
C ASP A 38 -32.13 -8.40 9.86
N ALA A 39 -33.25 -8.74 10.52
CA ALA A 39 -33.95 -7.82 11.42
C ALA A 39 -33.05 -7.26 12.54
N LYS A 40 -32.06 -8.02 13.02
CA LYS A 40 -31.14 -7.57 14.07
C LYS A 40 -30.19 -6.51 13.51
N LEU A 41 -29.62 -6.76 12.33
CA LEU A 41 -28.75 -5.82 11.65
C LEU A 41 -29.49 -4.55 11.24
N ALA A 42 -30.71 -4.67 10.69
CA ALA A 42 -31.55 -3.53 10.35
C ALA A 42 -31.84 -2.64 11.57
N THR A 43 -32.22 -3.25 12.69
CA THR A 43 -32.48 -2.53 13.95
C THR A 43 -31.21 -1.84 14.46
N ALA A 44 -30.08 -2.52 14.44
CA ALA A 44 -28.79 -1.95 14.87
C ALA A 44 -28.38 -0.76 13.98
N LEU A 45 -28.56 -0.85 12.66
CA LEU A 45 -28.26 0.24 11.73
C LEU A 45 -29.22 1.43 11.87
N ALA A 46 -30.49 1.18 12.16
CA ALA A 46 -31.44 2.26 12.47
C ALA A 46 -31.02 3.04 13.73
N GLU A 47 -30.72 2.33 14.83
CA GLU A 47 -30.24 2.95 16.07
C GLU A 47 -28.90 3.69 15.85
N TYR A 48 -28.02 3.11 15.04
CA TYR A 48 -26.75 3.74 14.64
C TYR A 48 -26.99 5.09 13.95
N ASN A 49 -27.88 5.12 12.94
CA ASN A 49 -28.16 6.34 12.18
C ASN A 49 -28.72 7.45 13.07
N GLU A 50 -29.61 7.12 14.01
CA GLU A 50 -30.12 8.09 14.99
C GLU A 50 -29.03 8.63 15.92
N ARG A 51 -28.16 7.75 16.43
CA ARG A 51 -27.03 8.16 17.28
C ARG A 51 -26.04 9.02 16.53
N ARG A 52 -25.71 8.65 15.29
CA ARG A 52 -24.80 9.38 14.41
C ARG A 52 -25.33 10.79 14.10
N ALA A 53 -26.63 10.93 13.85
CA ALA A 53 -27.25 12.23 13.60
C ALA A 53 -27.15 13.20 14.78
N LYS A 54 -27.04 12.68 16.02
CA LYS A 54 -26.91 13.47 17.25
C LYS A 54 -25.46 13.68 17.68
N ALA A 55 -24.53 12.87 17.19
CA ALA A 55 -23.13 12.91 17.57
C ALA A 55 -22.42 14.13 16.97
N LYS A 56 -21.63 14.85 17.77
CA LYS A 56 -20.81 15.95 17.28
C LYS A 56 -19.50 15.44 16.70
N ASP A 57 -18.81 16.28 15.92
CA ASP A 57 -17.48 15.96 15.40
C ASP A 57 -16.39 16.24 16.46
N THR A 58 -16.51 15.60 17.62
CA THR A 58 -15.56 15.71 18.73
C THR A 58 -14.92 14.35 19.02
N VAL A 59 -13.70 14.37 19.53
CA VAL A 59 -12.95 13.16 19.88
C VAL A 59 -13.78 12.21 20.76
N ASP A 60 -14.48 12.74 21.77
CA ASP A 60 -15.23 11.92 22.72
C ASP A 60 -16.54 11.37 22.15
N ASP A 61 -17.27 12.14 21.33
CA ASP A 61 -18.50 11.66 20.71
C ASP A 61 -18.20 10.59 19.66
N GLN A 62 -17.18 10.80 18.84
CA GLN A 62 -16.71 9.81 17.87
C GLN A 62 -16.22 8.53 18.59
N TRP A 63 -15.49 8.66 19.69
CA TRP A 63 -15.02 7.52 20.49
C TRP A 63 -16.17 6.72 21.12
N LYS A 64 -17.16 7.40 21.70
CA LYS A 64 -18.34 6.74 22.30
C LYS A 64 -19.15 6.01 21.24
N LEU A 65 -19.34 6.63 20.07
CA LEU A 65 -20.08 6.03 18.97
C LEU A 65 -19.35 4.81 18.39
N ALA A 66 -18.02 4.89 18.23
CA ALA A 66 -17.20 3.77 17.79
C ALA A 66 -17.33 2.54 18.70
N GLN A 67 -17.20 2.74 20.02
CA GLN A 67 -17.34 1.65 21.00
C GLN A 67 -18.76 1.06 21.03
N TRP A 68 -19.79 1.90 20.85
CA TRP A 68 -21.16 1.41 20.78
C TRP A 68 -21.35 0.56 19.51
N CYS A 69 -20.85 1.00 18.36
CA CYS A 69 -20.89 0.23 17.11
C CYS A 69 -20.19 -1.13 17.27
N GLU A 70 -19.01 -1.14 17.90
CA GLU A 70 -18.25 -2.36 18.17
C GLU A 70 -19.04 -3.37 19.01
N ARG A 71 -19.69 -2.91 20.10
CA ARG A 71 -20.54 -3.78 20.94
C ARG A 71 -21.79 -4.30 20.22
N ARG A 72 -22.28 -3.60 19.21
CA ARG A 72 -23.42 -4.01 18.37
C ARG A 72 -23.00 -4.89 17.19
N GLY A 73 -21.71 -5.13 16.98
CA GLY A 73 -21.20 -5.88 15.83
C GLY A 73 -21.15 -5.08 14.53
N LEU A 74 -21.32 -3.76 14.59
CA LEU A 74 -21.25 -2.84 13.44
C LEU A 74 -19.79 -2.47 13.15
N VAL A 75 -19.05 -3.44 12.60
CA VAL A 75 -17.58 -3.36 12.46
C VAL A 75 -17.14 -2.23 11.50
N ALA A 76 -17.85 -2.03 10.39
CA ALA A 76 -17.47 -1.01 9.40
C ALA A 76 -17.67 0.41 9.96
N GLU A 77 -18.78 0.62 10.65
CA GLU A 77 -19.16 1.86 11.33
C GLU A 77 -18.19 2.16 12.47
N ALA A 78 -17.87 1.14 13.30
CA ALA A 78 -16.89 1.29 14.37
C ALA A 78 -15.52 1.74 13.84
N LYS A 79 -15.03 1.11 12.76
CA LYS A 79 -13.77 1.50 12.10
C LYS A 79 -13.82 2.94 11.61
N ALA A 80 -14.90 3.35 10.94
CA ALA A 80 -15.05 4.72 10.45
C ALA A 80 -14.94 5.75 11.59
N HIS A 81 -15.59 5.48 12.73
CA HIS A 81 -15.53 6.37 13.90
C HIS A 81 -14.18 6.34 14.62
N TYR A 82 -13.51 5.19 14.74
CA TYR A 82 -12.13 5.15 15.24
C TYR A 82 -11.17 5.92 14.32
N THR A 83 -11.35 5.87 13.00
CA THR A 83 -10.59 6.69 12.03
C THR A 83 -10.87 8.19 12.21
N ALA A 84 -12.10 8.59 12.51
CA ALA A 84 -12.39 9.98 12.83
C ALA A 84 -11.64 10.41 14.11
N VAL A 85 -11.62 9.57 15.14
CA VAL A 85 -10.85 9.83 16.37
C VAL A 85 -9.37 10.02 16.08
N THR A 86 -8.74 9.17 15.25
CA THR A 86 -7.32 9.33 14.94
C THR A 86 -7.00 10.58 14.12
N ARG A 87 -7.96 11.09 13.34
CA ARG A 87 -7.84 12.37 12.64
C ARG A 87 -7.94 13.56 13.60
N LEU A 88 -8.87 13.50 14.55
CA LEU A 88 -9.10 14.58 15.52
C LEU A 88 -8.03 14.63 16.62
N ASP A 89 -7.59 13.46 17.10
CA ASP A 89 -6.51 13.30 18.06
C ASP A 89 -5.58 12.13 17.68
N PRO A 90 -4.53 12.41 16.88
CA PRO A 90 -3.55 11.40 16.49
C PRO A 90 -2.76 10.79 17.65
N ARG A 91 -2.74 11.42 18.83
CA ARG A 91 -2.02 10.95 20.02
C ARG A 91 -2.81 9.89 20.79
N ARG A 92 -4.11 9.73 20.51
CA ARG A 92 -4.95 8.70 21.14
C ARG A 92 -4.65 7.31 20.59
N GLU A 93 -3.58 6.71 21.08
CA GLU A 93 -3.11 5.38 20.66
C GLU A 93 -4.19 4.30 20.67
N ALA A 94 -5.13 4.38 21.61
CA ALA A 94 -6.22 3.42 21.73
C ALA A 94 -7.07 3.33 20.44
N ALA A 95 -7.28 4.44 19.73
CA ALA A 95 -8.02 4.44 18.46
C ALA A 95 -7.23 3.74 17.34
N TRP A 96 -5.93 3.97 17.27
CA TRP A 96 -5.06 3.25 16.33
C TRP A 96 -5.04 1.75 16.58
N LYS A 97 -4.92 1.33 17.85
CA LYS A 97 -4.97 -0.08 18.23
C LYS A 97 -6.30 -0.73 17.84
N LYS A 98 -7.42 -0.01 18.00
CA LYS A 98 -8.74 -0.46 17.56
C LYS A 98 -8.88 -0.60 16.04
N LEU A 99 -8.10 0.16 15.27
CA LEU A 99 -7.96 0.00 13.82
C LEU A 99 -7.01 -1.14 13.42
N GLY A 100 -6.46 -1.89 14.38
CA GLY A 100 -5.46 -2.93 14.12
C GLY A 100 -4.09 -2.37 13.78
N CYS A 101 -3.84 -1.08 14.02
CA CYS A 101 -2.55 -0.46 13.78
C CYS A 101 -1.63 -0.59 15.00
N GLN A 102 -0.34 -0.67 14.75
CA GLN A 102 0.72 -0.61 15.75
C GLN A 102 1.78 0.43 15.35
N ARG A 103 2.50 0.93 16.35
CA ARG A 103 3.53 1.95 16.14
C ARG A 103 4.79 1.29 15.57
N HIS A 104 5.15 1.64 14.34
CA HIS A 104 6.34 1.15 13.64
C HIS A 104 7.08 2.32 13.01
N ASN A 105 8.38 2.48 13.32
CA ASN A 105 9.23 3.58 12.81
C ASN A 105 8.60 4.98 12.94
N GLY A 106 7.93 5.26 14.07
CA GLY A 106 7.26 6.55 14.33
C GLY A 106 5.94 6.76 13.59
N ARG A 107 5.43 5.75 12.86
CA ARG A 107 4.14 5.78 12.14
C ARG A 107 3.19 4.72 12.68
N TRP A 108 1.89 4.93 12.51
CA TRP A 108 0.88 3.90 12.79
C TRP A 108 0.64 3.10 11.52
N MET A 109 0.87 1.79 11.58
CA MET A 109 0.77 0.89 10.43
C MET A 109 0.11 -0.41 10.83
N THR A 110 -0.62 -1.04 9.91
CA THR A 110 -1.14 -2.39 10.14
C THR A 110 0.00 -3.42 10.05
N PRO A 111 -0.14 -4.61 10.66
CA PRO A 111 0.83 -5.70 10.54
C PRO A 111 1.13 -6.05 9.07
N GLU A 112 0.13 -6.01 8.19
CA GLU A 112 0.27 -6.29 6.77
C GLU A 112 1.13 -5.23 6.08
N GLN A 113 0.94 -3.94 6.40
CA GLN A 113 1.77 -2.86 5.86
C GLN A 113 3.23 -2.98 6.33
N ILE A 114 3.45 -3.34 7.59
CA ILE A 114 4.79 -3.56 8.16
C ILE A 114 5.48 -4.74 7.46
N ALA A 115 4.76 -5.85 7.28
CA ALA A 115 5.27 -7.01 6.58
C ALA A 115 5.57 -6.71 5.11
N ALA A 116 4.71 -5.95 4.43
CA ALA A 116 4.93 -5.52 3.05
C ALA A 116 6.16 -4.61 2.90
N GLU A 117 6.35 -3.62 3.79
CA GLU A 117 7.54 -2.77 3.78
C GLU A 117 8.82 -3.59 4.02
N LYS A 118 8.78 -4.54 4.95
CA LYS A 118 9.90 -5.45 5.21
C LYS A 118 10.22 -6.30 3.98
N ALA A 119 9.22 -6.93 3.37
CA ALA A 119 9.40 -7.76 2.19
C ALA A 119 9.95 -6.96 1.01
N ASP A 120 9.47 -5.74 0.79
CA ASP A 120 10.00 -4.87 -0.27
C ASP A 120 11.45 -4.48 -0.02
N ARG A 121 11.81 -4.13 1.23
CA ARG A 121 13.20 -3.84 1.61
C ARG A 121 14.12 -5.05 1.38
N GLU A 122 13.69 -6.25 1.75
CA GLU A 122 14.44 -7.49 1.53
C GLU A 122 14.62 -7.78 0.04
N ALA A 123 13.57 -7.60 -0.76
CA ALA A 123 13.63 -7.79 -2.20
C ALA A 123 14.54 -6.76 -2.89
N GLN A 124 14.49 -5.50 -2.46
CA GLN A 124 15.42 -4.47 -2.93
C GLN A 124 16.86 -4.78 -2.51
N ALA A 125 17.10 -5.25 -1.29
CA ALA A 125 18.44 -5.64 -0.83
C ALA A 125 18.99 -6.83 -1.63
N ALA A 126 18.14 -7.81 -1.98
CA ALA A 126 18.51 -8.93 -2.84
C ALA A 126 18.86 -8.46 -4.27
N ALA A 127 18.05 -7.56 -4.83
CA ALA A 127 18.32 -6.94 -6.13
C ALA A 127 19.64 -6.15 -6.10
N ASP A 128 19.87 -5.34 -5.08
CA ASP A 128 21.12 -4.59 -4.91
C ASP A 128 22.35 -5.52 -4.81
N LYS A 129 22.24 -6.63 -4.06
CA LYS A 129 23.31 -7.63 -3.93
C LYS A 129 23.62 -8.31 -5.27
N LYS A 130 22.59 -8.55 -6.10
CA LYS A 130 22.73 -9.13 -7.45
C LYS A 130 23.34 -8.11 -8.43
N TRP A 131 22.76 -6.92 -8.52
CA TRP A 131 23.02 -5.99 -9.61
C TRP A 131 24.23 -5.09 -9.40
N ARG A 132 24.51 -4.61 -8.18
CA ARG A 132 25.67 -3.74 -7.92
C ARG A 132 27.01 -4.30 -8.41
N PRO A 133 27.38 -5.58 -8.12
CA PRO A 133 28.65 -6.11 -8.61
C PRO A 133 28.68 -6.25 -10.14
N LEU A 134 27.56 -6.66 -10.76
CA LEU A 134 27.46 -6.80 -12.22
C LEU A 134 27.59 -5.45 -12.92
N LEU A 135 26.84 -4.45 -12.47
CA LEU A 135 26.85 -3.10 -13.04
C LEU A 135 28.23 -2.44 -12.86
N THR A 136 28.89 -2.62 -11.72
CA THR A 136 30.27 -2.13 -11.50
C THR A 136 31.25 -2.78 -12.48
N LYS A 137 31.14 -4.10 -12.70
CA LYS A 137 31.97 -4.82 -13.68
C LYS A 137 31.74 -4.27 -15.09
N TRP A 138 30.48 -4.16 -15.51
CA TRP A 138 30.13 -3.68 -16.85
C TRP A 138 30.53 -2.23 -17.07
N ARG A 139 30.41 -1.37 -16.04
CA ARG A 139 30.97 -0.01 -16.08
C ARG A 139 32.47 -0.05 -16.38
N GLY A 140 33.24 -0.88 -15.69
CA GLY A 140 34.67 -1.04 -15.98
C GLY A 140 34.96 -1.49 -17.43
N MET A 141 34.16 -2.42 -17.95
CA MET A 141 34.27 -2.90 -19.34
C MET A 141 33.92 -1.81 -20.37
N LEU A 142 32.96 -0.93 -20.08
CA LEU A 142 32.62 0.22 -20.93
C LEU A 142 33.78 1.22 -21.07
N HIS A 143 34.59 1.37 -20.02
CA HIS A 143 35.79 2.21 -20.01
C HIS A 143 37.04 1.51 -20.58
N SER A 144 36.93 0.23 -20.95
CA SER A 144 38.05 -0.53 -21.52
C SER A 144 38.43 -0.04 -22.91
N LYS A 145 39.73 -0.13 -23.24
CA LYS A 145 40.23 0.16 -24.60
C LYS A 145 39.83 -0.93 -25.61
N ASP A 146 39.47 -2.12 -25.11
CA ASP A 146 39.07 -3.27 -25.91
C ASP A 146 37.63 -3.11 -26.44
N PRO A 147 37.42 -3.03 -27.77
CA PRO A 147 36.07 -2.95 -28.34
C PRO A 147 35.17 -4.14 -28.00
N ALA A 148 35.72 -5.34 -27.85
CA ALA A 148 34.94 -6.54 -27.53
C ALA A 148 34.33 -6.46 -26.12
N GLN A 149 35.11 -5.98 -25.15
CA GLN A 149 34.62 -5.76 -23.78
C GLN A 149 33.53 -4.69 -23.72
N ARG A 150 33.67 -3.62 -24.50
CA ARG A 150 32.63 -2.58 -24.58
C ARG A 150 31.34 -3.12 -25.16
N ALA A 151 31.40 -3.86 -26.26
CA ALA A 151 30.24 -4.49 -26.89
C ALA A 151 29.55 -5.51 -25.96
N GLU A 152 30.32 -6.31 -25.23
CA GLU A 152 29.76 -7.26 -24.25
C GLU A 152 29.01 -6.52 -23.13
N ALA A 153 29.60 -5.44 -22.59
CA ALA A 153 28.96 -4.66 -21.55
C ALA A 153 27.64 -4.01 -22.02
N GLU A 154 27.59 -3.51 -23.26
CA GLU A 154 26.36 -2.96 -23.83
C GLU A 154 25.26 -4.02 -24.00
N ALA A 155 25.61 -5.20 -24.53
CA ALA A 155 24.66 -6.30 -24.66
C ALA A 155 24.09 -6.72 -23.30
N ARG A 156 24.94 -6.82 -22.27
CA ARG A 156 24.50 -7.18 -20.91
C ARG A 156 23.63 -6.12 -20.25
N LEU A 157 23.93 -4.84 -20.49
CA LEU A 157 23.13 -3.74 -19.95
C LEU A 157 21.74 -3.66 -20.61
N ALA A 158 21.63 -4.01 -21.89
CA ALA A 158 20.34 -4.06 -22.59
C ALA A 158 19.42 -5.19 -22.08
N GLU A 159 19.97 -6.23 -21.46
CA GLU A 159 19.23 -7.34 -20.86
C GLU A 159 18.70 -7.04 -19.44
N VAL A 160 18.98 -5.86 -18.87
CA VAL A 160 18.53 -5.52 -17.51
C VAL A 160 17.06 -5.08 -17.53
N ASP A 161 16.16 -6.01 -17.21
CA ASP A 161 14.70 -5.81 -17.18
C ASP A 161 14.11 -5.71 -15.76
N ASP A 162 14.95 -5.80 -14.72
CA ASP A 162 14.52 -5.77 -13.32
C ASP A 162 14.28 -4.33 -12.84
N PRO A 163 13.04 -3.92 -12.51
CA PRO A 163 12.75 -2.58 -12.02
C PRO A 163 13.52 -2.24 -10.73
N ARG A 164 13.87 -3.25 -9.92
CA ARG A 164 14.66 -3.06 -8.70
C ARG A 164 16.15 -2.87 -8.97
N ALA A 165 16.62 -3.00 -10.20
CA ALA A 165 17.98 -2.63 -10.57
C ALA A 165 18.18 -1.11 -10.63
N ALA A 166 17.10 -0.32 -10.81
CA ALA A 166 17.19 1.13 -11.00
C ALA A 166 17.98 1.88 -9.91
N PRO A 167 17.80 1.63 -8.60
CA PRO A 167 18.63 2.25 -7.56
C PRO A 167 20.12 1.90 -7.67
N SER A 168 20.43 0.69 -8.14
CA SER A 168 21.81 0.23 -8.34
C SER A 168 22.42 0.85 -9.61
N VAL A 169 21.65 0.98 -10.69
CA VAL A 169 22.06 1.72 -11.92
C VAL A 169 22.40 3.17 -11.57
N TRP A 170 21.52 3.85 -10.84
CA TRP A 170 21.76 5.23 -10.39
C TRP A 170 23.06 5.34 -9.59
N LYS A 171 23.26 4.48 -8.59
CA LYS A 171 24.47 4.51 -7.75
C LYS A 171 25.77 4.25 -8.52
N VAL A 172 25.73 3.40 -9.55
CA VAL A 172 26.93 3.01 -10.31
C VAL A 172 27.27 4.00 -11.41
N PHE A 173 26.26 4.51 -12.12
CA PHE A 173 26.43 5.31 -13.34
C PHE A 173 26.17 6.81 -13.13
N ALA A 174 25.18 7.21 -12.31
CA ALA A 174 24.81 8.63 -12.17
C ALA A 174 25.81 9.47 -11.36
N VAL A 175 26.71 8.83 -10.60
CA VAL A 175 27.78 9.49 -9.82
C VAL A 175 29.13 9.45 -10.57
N GLY A 176 29.14 8.95 -11.81
CA GLY A 176 30.35 8.81 -12.63
C GLY A 176 30.68 10.06 -13.47
N ASP A 177 31.51 9.85 -14.49
CA ASP A 177 31.84 10.89 -15.48
C ASP A 177 30.67 11.15 -16.44
N GLU A 178 30.82 12.11 -17.36
CA GLU A 178 29.76 12.49 -18.31
C GLU A 178 29.24 11.29 -19.13
N LYS A 179 30.13 10.34 -19.47
CA LYS A 179 29.75 9.14 -20.24
C LYS A 179 28.92 8.18 -19.39
N ASP A 180 29.30 8.00 -18.13
CA ASP A 180 28.53 7.21 -17.16
C ASP A 180 27.15 7.85 -16.92
N GLN A 181 27.09 9.17 -16.77
CA GLN A 181 25.83 9.89 -16.56
C GLN A 181 24.90 9.81 -17.77
N ALA A 182 25.43 9.97 -18.99
CA ALA A 182 24.66 9.76 -20.22
C ALA A 182 24.11 8.33 -20.31
N ARG A 183 24.87 7.34 -19.84
CA ARG A 183 24.41 5.94 -19.77
C ARG A 183 23.30 5.76 -18.73
N ALA A 184 23.39 6.40 -17.57
CA ALA A 184 22.34 6.36 -16.57
C ALA A 184 20.99 6.87 -17.12
N VAL A 185 21.02 7.93 -17.95
CA VAL A 185 19.81 8.45 -18.62
C VAL A 185 19.22 7.42 -19.58
N GLN A 186 20.05 6.73 -20.37
CA GLN A 186 19.56 5.71 -21.32
C GLN A 186 18.98 4.46 -20.63
N LEU A 187 19.48 4.12 -19.45
CA LEU A 187 19.03 2.93 -18.71
C LEU A 187 17.79 3.18 -17.85
N LEU A 188 17.50 4.45 -17.53
CA LEU A 188 16.42 4.83 -16.61
C LEU A 188 15.31 5.66 -17.27
N GLY A 189 15.52 6.17 -18.48
CA GLY A 189 14.53 6.89 -19.29
C GLY A 189 13.85 5.96 -20.28
#